data_AF-A0A2W5AYL7-F1
#
_entry.id   AF-A0A2W5AYL7-F1
#
_cell.length_a   1.000
_cell.length_b   1.000
_cell.length_c   1.000
_cell.angle_alpha   90.00
_cell.angle_beta   90.00
_cell.angle_gamma   90.00
#
_symmetry.space_group_name_H-M   'P 1'
#
loop_
_entity.id
_entity.type
_entity.pdbx_description
1 polymer ?
#
loop_
_entity_poly.entity_id
_entity_poly.type
_entity_poly.pdbx_seq_one_letter_code
_entity_poly.pdbx_strand_id
1 'polypeptide(L)'
;IKDDALRDEYSRQAADWVGFDDPDDIVAQVREEARRGRTEKPKLELKRGAARRERLAEGAAPAGPGAANQGGVSGGEDSGGHLRVVAGMERPDPKDELLLGIREVLKLGLQEPELAGQIFDLMPPESFLHPTYIAIVNAMAAAGGAAQAKSGSGWLDAVSNNVPDAMGQAVVSELAVEDLQVQQERLPYYASAIMARMQERWVSNEVAELRAQMQRMRPDEDKEAYMATFADLTALEKYRRSLNERANAYGEFTFGN
;
A
#
# COMPACT_ATOMS: atom_id res chain seq x y z
N ILE A 1 23.18 -22.11 -3.01
CA ILE A 1 22.57 -23.44 -3.24
C ILE A 1 21.22 -23.16 -3.87
N LYS A 2 21.09 -23.43 -5.17
CA LYS A 2 19.92 -23.15 -6.00
C LYS A 2 19.01 -24.36 -5.86
N ASP A 3 17.88 -24.18 -5.21
CA ASP A 3 16.97 -25.28 -4.95
C ASP A 3 16.08 -25.51 -6.18
N ASP A 4 16.60 -26.31 -7.11
CA ASP A 4 15.86 -26.76 -8.30
C ASP A 4 14.80 -27.81 -7.90
N ALA A 5 14.94 -28.49 -6.76
CA ALA A 5 13.94 -29.44 -6.25
C ALA A 5 12.65 -28.72 -5.79
N LEU A 6 12.78 -27.54 -5.17
CA LEU A 6 11.65 -26.68 -4.79
C LEU A 6 10.91 -26.08 -5.99
N ARG A 7 11.56 -26.00 -7.16
CA ARG A 7 10.95 -25.55 -8.42
C ARG A 7 10.20 -26.68 -9.11
N ASP A 8 10.77 -27.87 -9.10
CA ASP A 8 10.13 -29.07 -9.65
C ASP A 8 8.86 -29.46 -8.87
N GLU A 9 8.87 -29.26 -7.55
CA GLU A 9 7.70 -29.49 -6.70
C GLU A 9 6.58 -28.46 -6.94
N TYR A 10 6.94 -27.20 -7.22
CA TYR A 10 5.98 -26.14 -7.57
C TYR A 10 5.35 -26.35 -8.94
N SER A 11 6.13 -26.83 -9.92
CA SER A 11 5.64 -27.17 -11.26
C SER A 11 4.66 -28.35 -11.21
N ARG A 12 4.89 -29.34 -10.34
CA ARG A 12 3.96 -30.47 -10.12
C ARG A 12 2.67 -30.04 -9.42
N GLN A 13 2.74 -29.12 -8.45
CA GLN A 13 1.54 -28.56 -7.79
C GLN A 13 0.73 -27.64 -8.71
N ALA A 14 1.38 -26.95 -9.65
CA ALA A 14 0.71 -26.13 -10.67
C ALA A 14 0.05 -26.98 -11.77
N ALA A 15 0.66 -28.11 -12.16
CA ALA A 15 0.13 -29.05 -13.14
C ALA A 15 -1.13 -29.78 -12.64
N ASP A 16 -1.26 -29.97 -11.32
CA ASP A 16 -2.42 -30.63 -10.71
C ASP A 16 -3.69 -29.76 -10.72
N TRP A 17 -3.57 -28.43 -10.93
CA TRP A 17 -4.69 -27.47 -10.89
C TRP A 17 -5.14 -26.96 -12.26
N VAL A 18 -4.36 -27.21 -13.31
CA VAL A 18 -4.67 -26.80 -14.67
C VAL A 18 -4.21 -27.91 -15.59
N GLY A 19 -5.15 -28.74 -16.06
CA GLY A 19 -4.90 -29.95 -16.86
C GLY A 19 -4.22 -29.69 -18.21
N PHE A 20 -2.92 -29.39 -18.18
CA PHE A 20 -2.02 -29.31 -19.33
C PHE A 20 -1.13 -30.55 -19.36
N ASP A 21 -0.93 -31.11 -20.54
CA ASP A 21 -0.25 -32.40 -20.76
C ASP A 21 1.29 -32.37 -20.60
N ASP A 22 1.95 -31.21 -20.51
CA ASP A 22 3.40 -31.13 -20.26
C ASP A 22 3.88 -29.85 -19.54
N PRO A 23 4.36 -29.94 -18.27
CA PRO A 23 4.85 -28.82 -17.47
C PRO A 23 6.16 -28.17 -17.95
N ASP A 24 7.01 -28.88 -18.70
CA ASP A 24 8.35 -28.39 -19.07
C ASP A 24 8.29 -27.31 -20.16
N ASP A 25 7.25 -27.32 -20.99
CA ASP A 25 7.00 -26.33 -22.04
C ASP A 25 6.66 -24.95 -21.47
N ILE A 26 5.97 -24.90 -20.32
CA ILE A 26 5.60 -23.64 -19.65
C ILE A 26 6.86 -22.96 -19.09
N VAL A 27 7.77 -23.74 -18.51
CA VAL A 27 9.02 -23.22 -17.96
C VAL A 27 9.94 -22.70 -19.06
N ALA A 28 9.99 -23.39 -20.21
CA ALA A 28 10.73 -22.93 -21.38
C ALA A 28 10.13 -21.63 -21.94
N GLN A 29 8.81 -21.54 -22.06
CA GLN A 29 8.10 -20.39 -22.61
C GLN A 29 8.17 -19.16 -21.68
N VAL A 30 8.03 -19.33 -20.36
CA VAL A 30 8.22 -18.25 -19.37
C VAL A 30 9.67 -17.76 -19.36
N ARG A 31 10.65 -18.64 -19.60
CA ARG A 31 12.06 -18.25 -19.75
C ARG A 31 12.33 -17.50 -21.05
N GLU A 32 11.61 -17.83 -22.12
CA GLU A 32 11.71 -17.14 -23.41
C GLU A 32 11.08 -15.75 -23.32
N GLU A 33 9.89 -15.61 -22.73
CA GLU A 33 9.24 -14.32 -22.50
C GLU A 33 10.04 -13.44 -21.52
N ALA A 34 10.56 -14.01 -20.43
CA ALA A 34 11.46 -13.32 -19.51
C ALA A 34 12.83 -12.98 -20.12
N ARG A 35 13.20 -13.54 -21.30
CA ARG A 35 14.37 -13.14 -22.08
C ARG A 35 14.03 -12.10 -23.15
N ARG A 36 12.85 -12.17 -23.77
CA ARG A 36 12.36 -11.14 -24.71
C ARG A 36 12.21 -9.79 -24.02
N GLY A 37 11.78 -9.79 -22.75
CA GLY A 37 11.72 -8.60 -21.90
C GLY A 37 13.06 -8.09 -21.35
N ARG A 38 14.23 -8.66 -21.69
CA ARG A 38 15.54 -8.23 -21.12
C ARG A 38 16.21 -7.05 -21.82
N THR A 39 15.72 -6.62 -22.99
CA THR A 39 16.28 -5.44 -23.67
C THR A 39 15.71 -4.13 -23.12
N GLU A 40 14.61 -4.19 -22.36
CA GLU A 40 14.11 -3.09 -21.54
C GLU A 40 14.17 -3.51 -20.07
N LYS A 41 14.88 -2.74 -19.22
CA LYS A 41 14.65 -2.85 -17.78
C LYS A 41 13.14 -2.71 -17.56
N PRO A 42 12.46 -3.61 -16.83
CA PRO A 42 11.04 -3.48 -16.65
C PRO A 42 10.80 -2.16 -15.92
N LYS A 43 10.32 -1.16 -16.66
CA LYS A 43 9.56 -0.06 -16.09
C LYS A 43 8.29 -0.72 -15.60
N LEU A 44 8.34 -1.33 -14.41
CA LEU A 44 7.18 -1.38 -13.54
C LEU A 44 6.86 0.08 -13.24
N GLU A 45 6.23 0.78 -14.18
CA GLU A 45 5.41 1.91 -13.80
C GLU A 45 4.42 1.31 -12.81
N LEU A 46 4.49 1.76 -11.56
CA LEU A 46 3.57 1.47 -10.47
C LEU A 46 2.15 1.99 -10.76
N LYS A 47 1.72 1.87 -12.02
CA LYS A 47 0.40 2.17 -12.55
C LYS A 47 -0.52 1.03 -12.16
N ARG A 48 -1.15 1.19 -10.99
CA ARG A 48 -2.55 0.77 -10.76
C ARG A 48 -3.16 1.22 -9.43
N GLY A 49 -2.54 2.14 -8.68
CA GLY A 49 -3.27 2.93 -7.68
C GLY A 49 -4.32 3.88 -8.30
N ALA A 50 -4.12 4.32 -9.55
CA ALA A 50 -5.05 5.21 -10.27
C ALA A 50 -6.33 4.48 -10.74
N ALA A 51 -6.23 3.20 -11.12
CA ALA A 51 -7.38 2.41 -11.62
C ALA A 51 -8.43 2.13 -10.54
N ARG A 52 -8.04 2.11 -9.24
CA ARG A 52 -8.98 2.02 -8.12
C ARG A 52 -9.83 3.28 -7.98
N ARG A 53 -9.26 4.46 -8.26
CA ARG A 53 -9.97 5.74 -8.24
C ARG A 53 -10.98 5.84 -9.38
N GLU A 54 -10.60 5.38 -10.58
CA GLU A 54 -11.48 5.37 -11.75
C GLU A 54 -12.67 4.40 -11.54
N ARG A 55 -12.42 3.18 -11.03
CA ARG A 55 -13.48 2.19 -10.77
C ARG A 55 -14.41 2.57 -9.59
N LEU A 56 -13.90 3.24 -8.56
CA LEU A 56 -14.72 3.73 -7.44
C LEU A 56 -15.48 5.02 -7.80
N ALA A 57 -14.93 5.87 -8.67
CA ALA A 57 -15.59 7.08 -9.16
C ALA A 57 -16.64 6.77 -10.23
N GLU A 58 -16.41 5.80 -11.12
CA GLU A 58 -17.38 5.36 -12.14
C GLU A 58 -18.58 4.61 -11.53
N GLY A 59 -18.43 4.03 -10.34
CA GLY A 59 -19.52 3.44 -9.56
C GLY A 59 -20.42 4.45 -8.83
N ALA A 60 -20.02 5.72 -8.79
CA ALA A 60 -20.74 6.81 -8.13
C ALA A 60 -21.16 7.87 -9.16
N ALA A 61 -22.04 7.51 -10.08
CA ALA A 61 -22.67 8.48 -10.96
C ALA A 61 -23.61 9.42 -10.16
N PRO A 62 -23.46 10.75 -10.27
CA PRO A 62 -24.39 11.70 -9.66
C PRO A 62 -25.70 11.75 -10.47
N ALA A 63 -26.82 11.62 -9.76
CA ALA A 63 -28.14 11.94 -10.30
C ALA A 63 -28.15 13.41 -10.77
N GLY A 64 -28.58 13.64 -12.01
CA GLY A 64 -28.46 14.92 -12.71
C GLY A 64 -29.30 16.07 -12.11
N PRO A 65 -29.04 17.32 -12.54
CA PRO A 65 -29.72 18.50 -12.00
C PRO A 65 -31.03 18.76 -12.74
N GLY A 66 -32.14 18.81 -12.00
CA GLY A 66 -33.47 19.10 -12.54
C GLY A 66 -34.33 19.94 -11.60
N ALA A 67 -34.56 21.19 -12.01
CA ALA A 67 -35.71 22.06 -11.76
C ALA A 67 -36.01 22.65 -10.35
N ALA A 68 -35.98 23.98 -10.37
CA ALA A 68 -36.51 25.00 -9.45
C ALA A 68 -37.78 24.69 -8.64
N ASN A 69 -37.84 25.22 -7.41
CA ASN A 69 -38.98 26.07 -7.01
C ASN A 69 -38.58 27.07 -5.90
N GLN A 70 -39.19 28.26 -5.96
CA GLN A 70 -39.00 29.41 -5.09
C GLN A 70 -39.93 29.35 -3.86
N GLY A 71 -39.50 29.98 -2.76
CA GLY A 71 -40.38 30.74 -1.86
C GLY A 71 -40.81 30.08 -0.55
N GLY A 72 -40.54 30.75 0.58
CA GLY A 72 -41.20 30.50 1.86
C GLY A 72 -40.40 30.91 3.10
N VAL A 73 -40.66 32.12 3.60
CA VAL A 73 -40.16 32.65 4.89
C VAL A 73 -41.01 32.14 6.06
N SER A 74 -40.36 32.09 7.24
CA SER A 74 -40.85 32.16 8.63
C SER A 74 -41.22 30.90 9.43
N GLY A 75 -40.44 30.68 10.51
CA GLY A 75 -40.96 30.62 11.89
C GLY A 75 -41.19 29.24 12.50
N GLY A 76 -40.42 28.90 13.54
CA GLY A 76 -40.76 27.82 14.49
C GLY A 76 -39.55 27.23 15.20
N GLU A 77 -39.31 27.69 16.44
CA GLU A 77 -38.46 27.01 17.42
C GLU A 77 -39.12 25.68 17.83
N ASP A 78 -38.40 24.55 17.73
CA ASP A 78 -38.43 23.56 18.81
C ASP A 78 -37.29 22.51 18.72
N SER A 79 -36.96 21.99 19.89
CA SER A 79 -35.84 21.11 20.23
C SER A 79 -35.63 19.87 19.36
N GLY A 80 -34.36 19.60 19.01
CA GLY A 80 -33.90 18.31 18.49
C GLY A 80 -32.41 18.33 18.17
N GLY A 81 -31.61 17.53 18.88
CA GLY A 81 -30.15 17.60 18.90
C GLY A 81 -29.48 17.80 17.55
N HIS A 82 -28.79 18.93 17.40
CA HIS A 82 -27.78 19.11 16.38
C HIS A 82 -26.61 18.16 16.68
N LEU A 83 -26.68 16.94 16.15
CA LEU A 83 -25.47 16.21 15.80
C LEU A 83 -24.72 17.11 14.81
N ARG A 84 -23.77 17.87 15.34
CA ARG A 84 -22.79 18.61 14.55
C ARG A 84 -22.14 17.59 13.63
N VAL A 85 -22.42 17.69 12.34
CA VAL A 85 -21.61 17.02 11.31
C VAL A 85 -20.18 17.45 11.59
N VAL A 86 -19.35 16.52 12.07
CA VAL A 86 -17.95 16.81 12.36
C VAL A 86 -17.28 16.94 10.99
N ALA A 87 -17.29 18.15 10.44
CA ALA A 87 -16.60 18.50 9.22
C ALA A 87 -15.09 18.67 9.52
N GLY A 88 -14.48 17.64 10.09
CA GLY A 88 -13.08 17.61 10.51
C GLY A 88 -12.54 16.19 10.48
N MET A 89 -11.22 16.04 10.43
CA MET A 89 -10.59 14.73 10.46
C MET A 89 -10.86 14.02 11.79
N GLU A 90 -11.00 12.69 11.74
CA GLU A 90 -11.13 11.86 12.93
C GLU A 90 -9.75 11.53 13.50
N ARG A 91 -9.65 11.38 14.82
CA ARG A 91 -8.40 10.96 15.45
C ARG A 91 -8.26 9.44 15.36
N PRO A 92 -7.20 8.90 14.74
CA PRO A 92 -6.92 7.46 14.81
C PRO A 92 -6.72 7.04 16.26
N ASP A 93 -7.30 5.90 16.66
CA ASP A 93 -7.02 5.32 17.98
C ASP A 93 -5.57 4.79 18.02
N PRO A 94 -4.70 5.31 18.91
CA PRO A 94 -3.32 4.82 19.03
C PRO A 94 -3.23 3.35 19.46
N LYS A 95 -4.29 2.77 20.01
CA LYS A 95 -4.35 1.38 20.50
C LYS A 95 -5.00 0.41 19.52
N ASP A 96 -5.42 0.87 18.34
CA ASP A 96 -5.98 -0.03 17.32
C ASP A 96 -4.87 -0.95 16.78
N GLU A 97 -4.99 -2.24 17.09
CA GLU A 97 -4.04 -3.29 16.67
C GLU A 97 -3.79 -3.32 15.17
N LEU A 98 -4.80 -3.00 14.34
CA LEU A 98 -4.66 -2.98 12.89
C LEU A 98 -3.80 -1.80 12.41
N LEU A 99 -3.73 -0.74 13.20
CA LEU A 99 -3.05 0.51 12.89
C LEU A 99 -1.66 0.62 13.55
N LEU A 100 -1.32 -0.18 14.56
CA LEU A 100 -0.03 -0.11 15.25
C LEU A 100 1.18 -0.13 14.29
N GLY A 101 1.22 -1.12 13.37
CA GLY A 101 2.31 -1.21 12.39
C GLY A 101 2.35 -0.03 11.41
N ILE A 102 1.18 0.50 11.03
CA ILE A 102 1.07 1.67 10.14
C ILE A 102 1.53 2.93 10.86
N ARG A 103 1.18 3.05 12.15
CA ARG A 103 1.59 4.15 13.01
C ARG A 103 3.12 4.20 13.13
N GLU A 104 3.76 3.07 13.41
CA GLU A 104 5.23 2.99 13.44
C GLU A 104 5.88 3.38 12.09
N VAL A 105 5.29 2.98 10.97
CA VAL A 105 5.77 3.39 9.63
C VAL A 105 5.66 4.91 9.44
N LEU A 106 4.57 5.53 9.90
CA LEU A 106 4.43 7.00 9.87
C LEU A 106 5.43 7.69 10.77
N LYS A 107 5.64 7.18 11.99
CA LYS A 107 6.67 7.70 12.91
C LYS A 107 8.04 7.65 12.24
N LEU A 108 8.37 6.52 11.62
CA LEU A 108 9.62 6.36 10.88
C LEU A 108 9.74 7.42 9.75
N GLY A 109 8.70 7.62 8.94
CA GLY A 109 8.75 8.60 7.85
C GLY A 109 8.78 10.06 8.31
N LEU A 110 8.25 10.38 9.49
CA LEU A 110 8.25 11.73 10.05
C LEU A 110 9.54 12.04 10.82
N GLN A 111 10.04 11.09 11.60
CA GLN A 111 11.19 11.28 12.49
C GLN A 111 12.52 10.96 11.81
N GLU A 112 12.53 9.95 10.92
CA GLU A 112 13.73 9.41 10.27
C GLU A 112 13.50 9.19 8.76
N PRO A 113 13.10 10.23 8.00
CA PRO A 113 12.78 10.12 6.58
C PRO A 113 13.89 9.50 5.74
N GLU A 114 15.16 9.68 6.11
CA GLU A 114 16.32 9.07 5.46
C GLU A 114 16.30 7.53 5.54
N LEU A 115 15.77 6.97 6.63
CA LEU A 115 15.64 5.52 6.81
C LEU A 115 14.38 4.96 6.16
N ALA A 116 13.29 5.73 6.14
CA ALA A 116 12.07 5.38 5.40
C ALA A 116 12.32 5.35 3.88
N GLY A 117 12.98 6.40 3.40
CA GLY A 117 13.52 6.55 2.04
C GLY A 117 12.46 6.45 0.93
N GLN A 118 12.94 6.17 -0.28
CA GLN A 118 12.11 6.09 -1.49
C GLN A 118 11.01 5.03 -1.42
N ILE A 119 11.24 3.94 -0.67
CA ILE A 119 10.25 2.89 -0.53
C ILE A 119 8.98 3.44 0.14
N PHE A 120 9.11 4.29 1.15
CA PHE A 120 7.98 4.94 1.80
C PHE A 120 7.16 5.77 0.82
N ASP A 121 7.83 6.58 0.00
CA ASP A 121 7.17 7.46 -0.99
C ASP A 121 6.45 6.68 -2.11
N LEU A 122 6.87 5.44 -2.38
CA LEU A 122 6.26 4.57 -3.38
C LEU A 122 5.03 3.80 -2.85
N MET A 123 4.80 3.79 -1.54
CA MET A 123 3.64 3.11 -0.96
C MET A 123 2.36 3.83 -1.38
N PRO A 124 1.33 3.10 -1.87
CA PRO A 124 0.03 3.71 -2.12
C PRO A 124 -0.54 4.28 -0.82
N PRO A 125 -1.08 5.52 -0.82
CA PRO A 125 -1.62 6.14 0.38
C PRO A 125 -2.67 5.26 1.08
N GLU A 126 -3.47 4.52 0.32
CA GLU A 126 -4.52 3.62 0.83
C GLU A 126 -3.97 2.51 1.76
N SER A 127 -2.67 2.21 1.67
CA SER A 127 -1.99 1.24 2.54
C SER A 127 -2.00 1.68 4.01
N PHE A 128 -2.21 2.97 4.27
CA PHE A 128 -2.24 3.56 5.61
C PHE A 128 -3.62 3.51 6.28
N LEU A 129 -4.62 2.91 5.61
CA LEU A 129 -5.96 2.53 6.09
C LEU A 129 -6.85 3.66 6.65
N HIS A 130 -6.39 4.39 7.66
CA HIS A 130 -7.14 5.45 8.32
C HIS A 130 -7.13 6.75 7.50
N PRO A 131 -8.27 7.42 7.27
CA PRO A 131 -8.35 8.66 6.47
C PRO A 131 -7.35 9.75 6.88
N THR A 132 -7.16 9.95 8.19
CA THR A 132 -6.18 10.93 8.73
C THR A 132 -4.74 10.54 8.43
N TYR A 133 -4.38 9.25 8.51
CA TYR A 133 -3.05 8.79 8.13
C TYR A 133 -2.82 8.92 6.62
N ILE A 134 -3.83 8.61 5.81
CA ILE A 134 -3.80 8.84 4.36
C ILE A 134 -3.56 10.32 4.05
N ALA A 135 -4.26 11.24 4.74
CA ALA A 135 -4.06 12.67 4.57
C ALA A 135 -2.64 13.11 4.95
N ILE A 136 -2.07 12.56 6.02
CA ILE A 136 -0.69 12.83 6.45
C ILE A 136 0.32 12.36 5.39
N VAL A 137 0.17 11.16 4.83
CA VAL A 137 1.08 10.66 3.79
C VAL A 137 1.00 11.50 2.51
N ASN A 138 -0.21 11.93 2.13
CA ASN A 138 -0.37 12.87 1.01
C ASN A 138 0.30 14.21 1.30
N ALA A 139 0.22 14.71 2.55
CA ALA A 139 0.92 15.92 2.97
C ALA A 139 2.44 15.75 2.95
N MET A 140 2.95 14.58 3.36
CA MET A 140 4.39 14.24 3.24
C MET A 140 4.85 14.22 1.79
N ALA A 141 4.07 13.62 0.89
CA ALA A 141 4.37 13.64 -0.54
C ALA A 141 4.36 15.08 -1.10
N ALA A 142 3.39 15.91 -0.71
CA ALA A 142 3.30 17.32 -1.11
C ALA A 142 4.45 18.18 -0.55
N ALA A 143 4.99 17.81 0.61
CA ALA A 143 6.17 18.44 1.21
C ALA A 143 7.51 18.02 0.56
N GLY A 144 7.49 17.10 -0.41
CA GLY A 144 8.68 16.66 -1.16
C GLY A 144 9.07 15.19 -1.00
N GLY A 145 8.33 14.44 -0.16
CA GLY A 145 8.59 13.02 0.11
C GLY A 145 9.73 12.76 1.09
N ALA A 146 9.69 11.59 1.73
CA ALA A 146 10.68 11.16 2.70
C ALA A 146 12.07 10.98 2.08
N ALA A 147 12.17 10.53 0.81
CA ALA A 147 13.45 10.26 0.16
C ALA A 147 14.36 11.49 0.00
N GLN A 148 13.77 12.69 -0.04
CA GLN A 148 14.50 13.95 -0.20
C GLN A 148 14.52 14.78 1.10
N ALA A 149 13.75 14.36 2.10
CA ALA A 149 13.66 15.05 3.36
C ALA A 149 14.90 14.81 4.24
N LYS A 150 15.09 15.70 5.20
CA LYS A 150 16.07 15.55 6.29
C LYS A 150 15.33 15.64 7.61
N SER A 151 15.68 14.80 8.57
CA SER A 151 15.09 14.85 9.91
C SER A 151 15.19 16.26 10.52
N GLY A 152 14.15 16.66 11.23
CA GLY A 152 14.12 17.91 11.99
C GLY A 152 12.88 18.77 11.74
N SER A 153 12.82 19.92 12.42
CA SER A 153 11.64 20.78 12.46
C SER A 153 11.21 21.28 11.08
N GLY A 154 12.14 21.60 10.18
CA GLY A 154 11.81 22.09 8.84
C GLY A 154 11.01 21.07 8.01
N TRP A 155 11.28 19.77 8.16
CA TRP A 155 10.48 18.72 7.54
C TRP A 155 9.09 18.64 8.16
N LEU A 156 9.01 18.58 9.49
CA LEU A 156 7.75 18.49 10.22
C LEU A 156 6.83 19.70 9.96
N ASP A 157 7.39 20.90 9.90
CA ASP A 157 6.68 22.13 9.57
C ASP A 157 6.13 22.07 8.14
N ALA A 158 6.94 21.61 7.18
CA ALA A 158 6.53 21.46 5.79
C ALA A 158 5.38 20.44 5.64
N VAL A 159 5.45 19.31 6.34
CA VAL A 159 4.37 18.30 6.36
C VAL A 159 3.11 18.90 6.99
N SER A 160 3.23 19.49 8.19
CA SER A 160 2.09 20.05 8.93
C SER A 160 1.36 21.14 8.13
N ASN A 161 2.09 22.01 7.42
CA ASN A 161 1.52 23.04 6.55
C ASN A 161 0.72 22.47 5.36
N ASN A 162 0.97 21.23 4.96
CA ASN A 162 0.21 20.55 3.90
C ASN A 162 -0.98 19.72 4.44
N VAL A 163 -1.14 19.61 5.77
CA VAL A 163 -2.30 18.96 6.38
C VAL A 163 -3.44 19.98 6.52
N PRO A 164 -4.62 19.75 5.90
CA PRO A 164 -5.67 20.76 5.78
C PRO A 164 -6.51 20.97 7.06
N ASP A 165 -6.30 20.16 8.09
CA ASP A 165 -7.15 20.12 9.29
C ASP A 165 -6.31 20.09 10.58
N ALA A 166 -6.76 20.81 11.61
CA ALA A 166 -6.03 20.95 12.87
C ALA A 166 -5.91 19.62 13.66
N MET A 167 -6.89 18.71 13.57
CA MET A 167 -6.77 17.37 14.15
C MET A 167 -5.65 16.60 13.44
N GLY A 168 -5.58 16.67 12.12
CA GLY A 168 -4.50 16.05 11.35
C GLY A 168 -3.12 16.59 11.76
N GLN A 169 -2.99 17.92 11.92
CA GLN A 169 -1.75 18.57 12.39
C GLN A 169 -1.36 18.14 13.82
N ALA A 170 -2.35 17.98 14.70
CA ALA A 170 -2.12 17.46 16.05
C ALA A 170 -1.60 16.01 16.00
N VAL A 171 -2.14 15.17 15.11
CA VAL A 171 -1.65 13.78 14.91
C VAL A 171 -0.23 13.78 14.34
N VAL A 172 0.13 14.67 13.40
CA VAL A 172 1.52 14.81 12.95
C VAL A 172 2.45 15.15 14.11
N SER A 173 2.06 16.11 14.94
CA SER A 173 2.84 16.53 16.11
C SER A 173 3.03 15.41 17.12
N GLU A 174 1.99 14.62 17.36
CA GLU A 174 2.01 13.42 18.20
C GLU A 174 2.97 12.36 17.65
N LEU A 175 2.83 12.01 16.36
CA LEU A 175 3.69 11.03 15.70
C LEU A 175 5.15 11.48 15.59
N ALA A 176 5.42 12.79 15.59
CA ALA A 176 6.77 13.32 15.51
C ALA A 176 7.58 13.17 16.81
N VAL A 177 6.89 12.98 17.95
CA VAL A 177 7.53 12.91 19.28
C VAL A 177 7.30 11.58 19.99
N GLU A 178 6.37 10.75 19.51
CA GLU A 178 6.15 9.43 20.07
C GLU A 178 7.36 8.52 19.75
N ASP A 179 7.94 7.90 20.77
CA ASP A 179 9.09 7.03 20.60
C ASP A 179 8.78 5.87 19.64
N LEU A 180 9.72 5.59 18.74
CA LEU A 180 9.72 4.34 17.97
C LEU A 180 9.93 3.16 18.91
N GLN A 181 9.26 2.04 18.64
CA GLN A 181 9.33 0.86 19.50
C GLN A 181 10.61 0.03 19.28
N VAL A 182 11.76 0.71 19.30
CA VAL A 182 13.08 0.14 19.09
C VAL A 182 14.13 0.98 19.80
N GLN A 183 15.19 0.31 20.27
CA GLN A 183 16.38 0.99 20.77
C GLN A 183 17.14 1.67 19.62
N GLN A 184 17.68 2.86 19.83
CA GLN A 184 18.28 3.68 18.78
C GLN A 184 19.37 2.94 17.97
N GLU A 185 20.13 2.04 18.60
CA GLU A 185 21.21 1.27 17.97
C GLU A 185 20.67 0.24 16.96
N ARG A 186 19.41 -0.18 17.11
CA ARG A 186 18.73 -1.15 16.23
C ARG A 186 17.83 -0.49 15.20
N LEU A 187 17.70 0.84 15.23
CA LEU A 187 16.79 1.60 14.39
C LEU A 187 16.94 1.31 12.89
N PRO A 188 18.16 1.25 12.28
CA PRO A 188 18.28 0.93 10.85
C PRO A 188 17.74 -0.47 10.48
N TYR A 189 17.92 -1.45 11.36
CA TYR A 189 17.42 -2.80 11.15
C TYR A 189 15.90 -2.86 11.31
N TYR A 190 15.36 -2.14 12.30
CA TYR A 190 13.92 -2.02 12.52
C TYR A 190 13.23 -1.33 11.35
N ALA A 191 13.78 -0.21 10.87
CA ALA A 191 13.29 0.51 9.70
C ALA A 191 13.18 -0.40 8.48
N SER A 192 14.23 -1.17 8.18
CA SER A 192 14.24 -2.15 7.09
C SER A 192 13.14 -3.20 7.25
N ALA A 193 12.99 -3.75 8.46
CA ALA A 193 12.04 -4.81 8.72
C ALA A 193 10.58 -4.33 8.72
N ILE A 194 10.29 -3.16 9.29
CA ILE A 194 8.93 -2.63 9.32
C ILE A 194 8.46 -2.18 7.93
N MET A 195 9.35 -1.55 7.16
CA MET A 195 9.07 -1.24 5.77
C MET A 195 8.87 -2.51 4.94
N ALA A 196 9.61 -3.59 5.22
CA ALA A 196 9.39 -4.88 4.56
C ALA A 196 8.01 -5.47 4.90
N ARG A 197 7.55 -5.38 6.17
CA ARG A 197 6.20 -5.81 6.55
C ARG A 197 5.11 -5.00 5.86
N MET A 198 5.29 -3.68 5.78
CA MET A 198 4.35 -2.78 5.11
C MET A 198 4.23 -3.10 3.61
N GLN A 199 5.37 -3.26 2.93
CA GLN A 199 5.43 -3.70 1.53
C GLN A 199 4.79 -5.08 1.34
N GLU A 200 5.04 -6.04 2.25
CA GLU A 200 4.49 -7.39 2.15
C GLU A 200 2.96 -7.38 2.14
N ARG A 201 2.33 -6.59 3.03
CA ARG A 201 0.88 -6.44 3.08
C ARG A 201 0.32 -5.92 1.75
N TRP A 202 1.00 -4.93 1.15
CA TRP A 202 0.60 -4.40 -0.15
C TRP A 202 0.79 -5.43 -1.27
N VAL A 203 1.94 -6.09 -1.35
CA VAL A 203 2.22 -7.14 -2.35
C VAL A 203 1.25 -8.32 -2.22
N SER A 204 0.86 -8.69 -1.01
CA SER A 204 -0.13 -9.76 -0.76
C SER A 204 -1.48 -9.46 -1.43
N ASN A 205 -1.93 -8.21 -1.36
CA ASN A 205 -3.16 -7.79 -2.04
C ASN A 205 -3.01 -7.84 -3.56
N GLU A 206 -1.89 -7.36 -4.09
CA GLU A 206 -1.62 -7.39 -5.55
C GLU A 206 -1.54 -8.83 -6.08
N VAL A 207 -0.90 -9.74 -5.34
CA VAL A 207 -0.86 -11.17 -5.65
C VAL A 207 -2.27 -11.78 -5.68
N ALA A 208 -3.13 -11.42 -4.73
CA ALA A 208 -4.52 -11.89 -4.70
C ALA A 208 -5.31 -11.37 -5.91
N GLU A 209 -5.12 -10.11 -6.30
CA GLU A 209 -5.75 -9.53 -7.49
C GLU A 209 -5.29 -10.22 -8.79
N LEU A 210 -3.99 -10.41 -8.98
CA LEU A 210 -3.45 -11.10 -10.16
C LEU A 210 -3.91 -12.56 -10.23
N ARG A 211 -3.96 -13.27 -9.10
CA ARG A 211 -4.52 -14.64 -9.06
C ARG A 211 -5.99 -14.66 -9.48
N ALA A 212 -6.80 -13.74 -8.95
CA ALA A 212 -8.21 -13.64 -9.31
C ALA A 212 -8.41 -13.26 -10.78
N GLN A 213 -7.55 -12.40 -11.33
CA GLN A 213 -7.54 -12.04 -12.75
C GLN A 213 -7.19 -13.26 -13.61
N MET A 214 -6.13 -13.97 -13.27
CA MET A 214 -5.65 -15.16 -13.98
C MET A 214 -6.70 -16.29 -13.97
N GLN A 215 -7.42 -16.49 -12.87
CA GLN A 215 -8.52 -17.47 -12.77
C GLN A 215 -9.70 -17.18 -13.72
N ARG A 216 -9.87 -15.91 -14.14
CA ARG A 216 -10.93 -15.52 -15.08
C ARG A 216 -10.47 -15.58 -16.54
N MET A 217 -9.16 -15.61 -16.77
CA MET A 217 -8.61 -15.74 -18.12
C MET A 217 -8.78 -17.17 -18.62
N ARG A 218 -9.04 -17.32 -19.91
CA ARG A 218 -9.05 -18.61 -20.59
C ARG A 218 -7.70 -18.80 -21.28
N PRO A 219 -6.89 -19.78 -20.85
CA PRO A 219 -5.57 -20.00 -21.43
C PRO A 219 -5.57 -20.23 -22.94
N ASP A 220 -6.66 -20.80 -23.47
CA ASP A 220 -6.81 -21.16 -24.88
C ASP A 220 -7.19 -19.99 -25.79
N GLU A 221 -7.76 -18.92 -25.22
CA GLU A 221 -8.20 -17.75 -25.99
C GLU A 221 -7.07 -16.73 -26.18
N ASP A 222 -6.22 -16.54 -25.16
CA ASP A 222 -5.08 -15.61 -25.20
C ASP A 222 -3.91 -16.12 -24.35
N LYS A 223 -3.11 -17.01 -24.96
CA LYS A 223 -1.96 -17.64 -24.31
C LYS A 223 -0.87 -16.64 -23.94
N GLU A 224 -0.68 -15.58 -24.74
CA GLU A 224 0.35 -14.56 -24.52
C GLU A 224 0.01 -13.73 -23.27
N ALA A 225 -1.22 -13.20 -23.17
CA ALA A 225 -1.66 -12.44 -22.02
C ALA A 225 -1.68 -13.28 -20.72
N TYR A 226 -2.05 -14.56 -20.82
CA TYR A 226 -2.01 -15.48 -19.69
C TYR A 226 -0.58 -15.70 -19.19
N MET A 227 0.38 -15.98 -20.09
CA MET A 227 1.78 -16.21 -19.72
C MET A 227 2.44 -14.96 -19.14
N ALA A 228 2.12 -13.77 -19.66
CA ALA A 228 2.57 -12.50 -19.09
C ALA A 228 2.07 -12.33 -17.64
N THR A 229 0.77 -12.53 -17.41
CA THR A 229 0.15 -12.43 -16.07
C THR A 229 0.74 -13.46 -15.10
N PHE A 230 0.99 -14.69 -15.56
CA PHE A 230 1.63 -15.72 -14.75
C PHE A 230 3.08 -15.38 -14.36
N ALA A 231 3.84 -14.78 -15.29
CA ALA A 231 5.21 -14.33 -15.02
C ALA A 231 5.22 -13.22 -13.97
N ASP A 232 4.32 -12.24 -14.07
CA ASP A 232 4.16 -11.15 -13.10
C ASP A 232 3.78 -11.68 -11.72
N LEU A 233 2.79 -12.59 -11.65
CA LEU A 233 2.39 -13.25 -10.41
C LEU A 233 3.57 -13.96 -9.74
N THR A 234 4.32 -14.77 -10.51
CA THR A 234 5.49 -15.50 -9.99
C THR A 234 6.58 -14.55 -9.50
N ALA A 235 6.77 -13.40 -10.16
CA ALA A 235 7.73 -12.38 -9.74
C ALA A 235 7.31 -11.74 -8.40
N LEU A 236 6.04 -11.35 -8.27
CA LEU A 236 5.51 -10.79 -7.02
C LEU A 236 5.55 -11.80 -5.86
N GLU A 237 5.29 -13.08 -6.10
CA GLU A 237 5.40 -14.10 -5.06
C GLU A 237 6.84 -14.27 -4.54
N LYS A 238 7.83 -14.24 -5.44
CA LYS A 238 9.26 -14.27 -5.05
C LYS A 238 9.64 -13.03 -4.25
N TYR A 239 9.16 -11.86 -4.66
CA TYR A 239 9.40 -10.61 -3.94
C TYR A 239 8.73 -10.61 -2.56
N ARG A 240 7.49 -11.11 -2.46
CA ARG A 240 6.79 -11.30 -1.18
C ARG A 240 7.56 -12.23 -0.24
N ARG A 241 8.16 -13.30 -0.76
CA ARG A 241 9.00 -14.20 0.04
C ARG A 241 10.24 -13.48 0.59
N SER A 242 10.94 -12.72 -0.24
CA SER A 242 12.13 -11.96 0.21
C SER A 242 11.78 -10.83 1.19
N LEU A 243 10.59 -10.24 1.08
CA LEU A 243 10.04 -9.30 2.05
C LEU A 243 9.80 -9.97 3.41
N ASN A 244 9.18 -11.15 3.42
CA ASN A 244 8.97 -11.93 4.63
C ASN A 244 10.30 -12.34 5.29
N GLU A 245 11.29 -12.78 4.51
CA GLU A 245 12.63 -13.10 5.03
C GLU A 245 13.30 -11.88 5.69
N ARG A 246 13.24 -10.71 5.04
CA ARG A 246 13.77 -9.46 5.61
C ARG A 246 13.03 -9.03 6.87
N ALA A 247 11.70 -9.11 6.87
CA ALA A 247 10.88 -8.79 8.04
C ALA A 247 11.18 -9.72 9.22
N ASN A 248 11.38 -11.02 8.96
CA ASN A 248 11.65 -12.03 9.99
C ASN A 248 13.08 -11.97 10.52
N ALA A 249 14.05 -11.51 9.72
CA ALA A 249 15.44 -11.36 10.15
C ALA A 249 15.61 -10.42 11.36
N TYR A 250 14.66 -9.51 11.60
CA TYR A 250 14.65 -8.66 12.79
C TYR A 250 14.10 -9.35 14.05
N GLY A 251 13.21 -10.34 13.88
CA GLY A 251 12.45 -11.01 14.95
C GLY A 251 10.97 -10.61 15.00
N GLU A 252 10.27 -11.02 16.07
CA GLU A 252 8.92 -10.54 16.34
C GLU A 252 8.95 -9.06 16.76
N PHE A 253 8.05 -8.27 16.19
CA PHE A 253 7.77 -6.92 16.66
C PHE A 253 6.86 -7.05 17.87
N THR A 254 7.43 -6.93 19.06
CA THR A 254 6.65 -6.83 20.27
C THR A 254 6.11 -5.41 20.36
N PHE A 255 4.94 -5.17 19.77
CA PHE A 255 4.21 -3.93 20.04
C PHE A 255 3.69 -4.06 21.47
N GLY A 256 4.29 -3.31 22.40
CA GLY A 256 4.04 -3.46 23.84
C GLY A 256 2.55 -3.31 24.19
N ASN A 257 2.08 -4.15 25.12
CA ASN A 257 0.76 -4.07 25.77
C ASN A 257 0.60 -2.79 26.60
#